data_AF-A0A3Q2EHM1-F1
#
_entry.id   AF-A0A3Q2EHM1-F1
#
_cell.length_a   1.000
_cell.length_b   1.000
_cell.length_c   1.000
_cell.angle_alpha   90.00
_cell.angle_beta   90.00
_cell.angle_gamma   90.00
#
_symmetry.space_group_name_H-M   'P 1'
#
loop_
_entity.id
_entity.type
_entity.pdbx_description
1 polymer ?
#
loop_
_entity_poly.entity_id
_entity_poly.type
_entity_poly.pdbx_seq_one_letter_code
_entity_poly.pdbx_strand_id
1 'polypeptide(L)'
;MKQEQRVENLEVSTTYQGYETYIEDGLICLKHKVRNLEKKKLKLKDEAAVEKFDQVLHHLEFAREMHRTLDGLTQSLLKAQKKAVKQEQAEKLEAERRRLTLMLQFQNLLVVLQQEHVRKELMAGSSDAPYIPAPLLHSLNQLAALLGVTRDGQLSLEEQMEQAASAYMDLLDGKEKPVVGSTCDNSGPDLCFKAKIWFESHGGGASGPKVVGRSEGGGAV
;
A
#
# COMPACT_ATOMS: atom_id res chain seq x y z
N MET A 1 -24.36 19.00 11.39
CA MET A 1 -25.02 18.10 10.42
C MET A 1 -23.93 17.58 9.51
N LYS A 2 -23.35 16.42 9.86
CA LYS A 2 -23.70 15.10 9.30
C LYS A 2 -23.24 15.05 7.84
N GLN A 3 -22.05 14.47 7.62
CA GLN A 3 -21.93 13.12 7.06
C GLN A 3 -22.46 13.09 5.64
N GLU A 4 -21.59 13.37 4.65
CA GLU A 4 -21.77 12.93 3.26
C GLU A 4 -20.58 13.37 2.39
N GLN A 5 -19.36 13.01 2.81
CA GLN A 5 -18.21 12.96 1.90
C GLN A 5 -17.23 11.88 2.34
N ARG A 6 -17.82 10.76 2.78
CA ARG A 6 -17.24 9.44 2.73
C ARG A 6 -18.16 8.67 1.79
N VAL A 7 -18.26 9.13 0.54
CA VAL A 7 -18.71 8.25 -0.54
C VAL A 7 -17.62 7.20 -0.55
N GLU A 8 -17.99 6.08 0.07
CA GLU A 8 -17.28 4.84 0.14
C GLU A 8 -16.36 4.72 -1.07
N ASN A 9 -15.08 4.45 -0.79
CA ASN A 9 -14.30 3.56 -1.64
C ASN A 9 -15.28 2.55 -2.20
N LEU A 10 -15.66 2.75 -3.45
CA LEU A 10 -16.48 1.82 -4.16
C LEU A 10 -15.55 0.62 -4.23
N GLU A 11 -15.70 -0.30 -3.28
CA GLU A 11 -15.28 -1.68 -3.38
C GLU A 11 -16.08 -2.29 -4.54
N VAL A 12 -15.85 -1.78 -5.75
CA VAL A 12 -16.00 -2.56 -6.98
C VAL A 12 -14.69 -3.31 -7.21
N SER A 13 -14.08 -3.78 -6.11
CA SER A 13 -13.51 -5.12 -6.13
C SER A 13 -14.57 -6.09 -5.58
N THR A 14 -15.82 -5.98 -6.06
CA THR A 14 -16.58 -7.20 -6.31
C THR A 14 -15.81 -7.94 -7.39
N THR A 15 -14.73 -8.59 -6.98
CA THR A 15 -14.21 -9.76 -7.65
C THR A 15 -15.42 -10.68 -7.72
N TYR A 16 -16.10 -10.64 -8.87
CA TYR A 16 -17.24 -11.49 -9.21
C TYR A 16 -16.72 -12.92 -9.36
N GLN A 17 -16.26 -13.48 -8.24
CA GLN A 17 -15.53 -14.73 -8.16
C GLN A 17 -16.54 -15.84 -8.47
N GLY A 18 -16.36 -16.48 -9.62
CA GLY A 18 -17.26 -17.53 -10.13
C GLY A 18 -18.21 -17.09 -11.25
N TYR A 19 -18.36 -15.80 -11.55
CA TYR A 19 -19.12 -15.37 -12.74
C TYR A 19 -18.43 -15.74 -14.04
N GLU A 20 -17.10 -15.81 -14.05
CA GLU A 20 -16.34 -16.32 -15.19
C GLU A 20 -16.86 -17.70 -15.62
N THR A 21 -17.12 -18.61 -14.67
CA THR A 21 -17.65 -19.95 -14.94
C THR A 21 -19.06 -19.91 -15.54
N TYR A 22 -19.97 -19.08 -14.99
CA TYR A 22 -21.32 -18.95 -15.54
C TYR A 22 -21.32 -18.36 -16.97
N ILE A 23 -20.42 -17.42 -17.26
CA ILE A 23 -20.28 -16.81 -18.59
C ILE A 23 -19.69 -17.84 -19.56
N GLU A 24 -18.68 -18.60 -19.15
CA GLU A 24 -18.10 -19.69 -19.93
C GLU A 24 -19.13 -20.78 -20.26
N ASP A 25 -19.92 -21.23 -19.28
CA ASP A 25 -21.00 -22.20 -19.47
C ASP A 25 -22.06 -21.67 -20.44
N GLY A 26 -22.45 -20.40 -20.31
CA GLY A 26 -23.36 -19.73 -21.25
C GLY A 26 -22.82 -19.72 -22.69
N LEU A 27 -21.53 -19.43 -22.88
CA LEU A 27 -20.86 -19.49 -24.18
C LEU A 27 -20.81 -20.92 -24.73
N ILE A 28 -20.58 -21.93 -23.90
CA ILE A 28 -20.62 -23.35 -24.28
C ILE A 28 -22.01 -23.74 -24.78
N CYS A 29 -23.07 -23.36 -24.05
CA CYS A 29 -24.46 -23.57 -24.46
C CYS A 29 -24.76 -22.92 -25.83
N LEU A 30 -24.24 -21.71 -26.06
CA LEU A 30 -24.43 -21.01 -27.32
C LEU A 30 -23.67 -21.67 -28.48
N LYS A 31 -22.43 -22.13 -28.27
CA LYS A 31 -21.68 -22.97 -29.24
C LYS A 31 -22.46 -24.21 -29.63
N HIS A 32 -23.06 -24.89 -28.65
CA HIS A 32 -23.91 -26.04 -28.90
C HIS A 32 -25.16 -25.69 -29.72
N LYS A 33 -25.78 -24.54 -29.47
CA LYS A 33 -26.93 -24.06 -30.25
C LYS A 33 -26.54 -23.80 -31.71
N VAL A 34 -25.41 -23.16 -31.97
CA VAL A 34 -24.88 -22.93 -33.32
C VAL A 34 -24.68 -24.26 -34.04
N ARG A 35 -23.99 -25.23 -33.41
CA ARG A 35 -23.78 -26.58 -33.97
C ARG A 35 -25.10 -27.30 -34.28
N ASN A 36 -26.11 -27.15 -33.42
CA ASN A 36 -27.42 -27.76 -33.63
C ASN A 36 -28.18 -27.13 -34.81
N LEU A 37 -28.06 -25.81 -35.01
CA LEU A 37 -28.63 -25.12 -36.16
C LEU A 37 -27.91 -25.49 -37.46
N GLU A 38 -26.59 -25.67 -37.44
CA GLU A 38 -25.83 -26.19 -38.59
C GLU A 38 -26.29 -27.60 -39.00
N LYS A 39 -26.50 -28.48 -38.03
CA LYS A 39 -27.06 -29.82 -38.28
C LYS A 39 -28.46 -29.75 -38.89
N LYS A 40 -29.33 -28.86 -38.40
CA LYS A 40 -30.69 -28.67 -38.96
C LYS A 40 -30.64 -28.11 -40.38
N LYS A 41 -29.74 -27.16 -40.65
CA LYS A 41 -29.52 -26.59 -41.97
C LYS A 41 -29.19 -27.68 -43.00
N LEU A 42 -28.26 -28.59 -42.67
CA LEU A 42 -27.87 -29.68 -43.57
C LEU A 42 -29.05 -30.61 -43.89
N LYS A 43 -29.82 -31.02 -42.88
CA LYS A 43 -30.99 -31.89 -43.07
C LYS A 43 -32.07 -31.27 -43.96
N LEU A 44 -32.40 -29.99 -43.73
CA LEU A 44 -33.44 -29.31 -44.51
C LEU A 44 -33.02 -29.03 -45.97
N LYS A 45 -31.72 -28.91 -46.22
CA LYS A 45 -31.17 -28.82 -47.58
C LYS A 45 -31.46 -30.10 -48.37
N ASP A 46 -31.34 -31.25 -47.72
CA ASP A 46 -31.59 -32.56 -48.34
C ASP A 46 -33.09 -32.83 -48.57
N GLU A 47 -33.97 -32.22 -47.76
CA GLU A 47 -35.44 -32.38 -47.83
C GLU A 47 -36.15 -31.33 -48.73
N ALA A 48 -35.43 -30.42 -49.39
CA ALA A 48 -35.96 -29.35 -50.25
C ALA A 48 -37.05 -28.44 -49.60
N ALA A 49 -37.04 -28.30 -48.27
CA ALA A 49 -37.99 -27.48 -47.51
C ALA A 49 -37.55 -26.00 -47.41
N VAL A 50 -37.71 -25.25 -48.52
CA VAL A 50 -37.16 -23.90 -48.72
C VAL A 50 -37.53 -22.90 -47.61
N GLU A 51 -38.80 -22.77 -47.25
CA GLU A 51 -39.25 -21.75 -46.28
C GLU A 51 -38.67 -21.98 -44.86
N LYS A 52 -38.56 -23.25 -44.44
CA LYS A 52 -37.94 -23.62 -43.15
C LYS A 52 -36.42 -23.47 -43.19
N PHE A 53 -35.82 -23.62 -44.36
CA PHE A 53 -34.37 -23.47 -44.55
C PHE A 53 -33.92 -22.02 -44.38
N ASP A 54 -34.65 -21.05 -44.94
CA ASP A 54 -34.33 -19.62 -44.81
C ASP A 54 -34.44 -19.12 -43.36
N GLN A 55 -35.47 -19.57 -42.63
CA GLN A 55 -35.59 -19.27 -41.20
C GLN A 55 -34.43 -19.85 -40.38
N VAL A 56 -33.97 -21.06 -40.71
CA VAL A 56 -32.81 -21.68 -40.04
C VAL A 56 -31.50 -20.96 -40.38
N LEU A 57 -31.34 -20.46 -41.61
CA LEU A 57 -30.21 -19.61 -42.00
C LEU A 57 -30.15 -18.33 -41.18
N HIS A 58 -31.26 -17.59 -41.10
CA HIS A 58 -31.33 -16.35 -40.34
C HIS A 58 -31.01 -16.57 -38.85
N HIS A 59 -31.61 -17.60 -38.23
CA HIS A 59 -31.30 -17.94 -36.83
C HIS A 59 -29.84 -18.36 -36.62
N LEU A 60 -29.24 -19.05 -37.59
CA LEU A 60 -27.83 -19.46 -37.53
C LEU A 60 -26.90 -18.25 -37.60
N GLU A 61 -27.17 -17.29 -38.49
CA GLU A 61 -26.42 -16.05 -38.60
C GLU A 61 -26.53 -15.22 -37.32
N PHE A 62 -27.75 -15.05 -36.79
CA PHE A 62 -27.98 -14.39 -35.51
C PHE A 62 -27.19 -15.08 -34.37
N ALA A 63 -27.31 -16.40 -34.23
CA ALA A 63 -26.62 -17.14 -33.18
C ALA A 63 -25.09 -17.04 -33.28
N ARG A 64 -24.54 -17.02 -34.51
CA ARG A 64 -23.10 -16.82 -34.73
C ARG A 64 -22.65 -15.43 -34.34
N GLU A 65 -23.42 -14.40 -34.71
CA GLU A 65 -23.06 -13.03 -34.37
C GLU A 65 -23.16 -12.80 -32.85
N MET A 66 -24.24 -13.26 -32.22
CA MET A 66 -24.37 -13.24 -30.76
C MET A 66 -23.21 -13.95 -30.06
N HIS A 67 -22.81 -15.13 -30.56
CA HIS A 67 -21.66 -15.84 -30.02
C HIS A 67 -20.38 -15.03 -30.13
N ARG A 68 -20.09 -14.45 -31.31
CA ARG A 68 -18.90 -13.62 -31.53
C ARG A 68 -18.87 -12.39 -30.62
N THR A 69 -19.98 -11.68 -30.51
CA THR A 69 -20.07 -10.48 -29.66
C THR A 69 -19.84 -10.85 -28.19
N LEU A 70 -20.52 -11.87 -27.69
CA LEU A 70 -20.39 -12.29 -26.29
C LEU A 70 -19.00 -12.85 -25.98
N ASP A 71 -18.39 -13.62 -26.90
CA ASP A 71 -17.03 -14.15 -26.74
C ASP A 71 -16.00 -13.00 -26.67
N GLY A 72 -16.10 -12.02 -27.58
CA GLY A 72 -15.24 -10.84 -27.57
C GLY A 72 -15.37 -9.99 -26.30
N LEU A 73 -16.61 -9.73 -25.85
CA LEU A 73 -16.88 -9.01 -24.62
C LEU A 73 -16.33 -9.75 -23.39
N THR A 74 -16.55 -11.07 -23.33
CA THR A 74 -16.06 -11.92 -22.24
C THR A 74 -14.54 -11.88 -22.15
N GLN A 75 -13.84 -12.08 -23.27
CA GLN A 75 -12.37 -12.02 -23.29
C GLN A 75 -11.83 -10.65 -22.88
N SER A 76 -12.48 -9.57 -23.31
CA SER A 76 -12.11 -8.20 -22.93
C SER A 76 -12.28 -7.99 -21.42
N LEU A 77 -13.43 -8.42 -20.86
CA LEU A 77 -13.74 -8.33 -19.44
C LEU A 77 -12.73 -9.12 -18.60
N LEU A 78 -12.45 -10.38 -18.94
CA LEU A 78 -11.49 -11.23 -18.24
C LEU A 78 -10.08 -10.62 -18.21
N LYS A 79 -9.64 -10.01 -19.33
CA LYS A 79 -8.35 -9.32 -19.40
C LYS A 79 -8.33 -8.08 -18.52
N ALA A 80 -9.40 -7.27 -18.55
CA ALA A 80 -9.53 -6.07 -17.73
C ALA A 80 -9.55 -6.42 -16.23
N GLN A 81 -10.31 -7.44 -15.83
CA GLN A 81 -10.38 -7.92 -14.46
C GLN A 81 -9.02 -8.42 -13.95
N LYS A 82 -8.33 -9.26 -14.73
CA LYS A 82 -6.96 -9.73 -14.37
C LYS A 82 -5.98 -8.59 -14.23
N LYS A 83 -6.09 -7.56 -15.08
CA LYS A 83 -5.24 -6.36 -14.98
C LYS A 83 -5.57 -5.55 -13.73
N ALA A 84 -6.84 -5.34 -13.44
CA ALA A 84 -7.30 -4.61 -12.25
C ALA A 84 -6.86 -5.29 -10.96
N VAL A 85 -7.05 -6.61 -10.82
CA VAL A 85 -6.62 -7.38 -9.64
C VAL A 85 -5.10 -7.27 -9.43
N LYS A 86 -4.31 -7.39 -10.51
CA LYS A 86 -2.84 -7.25 -10.41
C LYS A 86 -2.44 -5.84 -10.00
N GLN A 87 -3.11 -4.83 -10.53
CA GLN A 87 -2.84 -3.42 -10.22
C GLN A 87 -3.20 -3.12 -8.77
N GLU A 88 -4.38 -3.53 -8.30
CA GLU A 88 -4.83 -3.37 -6.91
C GLU A 88 -3.85 -4.06 -5.93
N GLN A 89 -3.40 -5.27 -6.24
CA GLN A 89 -2.39 -5.97 -5.43
C GLN A 89 -1.05 -5.22 -5.39
N ALA A 90 -0.61 -4.68 -6.52
CA ALA A 90 0.62 -3.91 -6.60
C ALA A 90 0.52 -2.60 -5.79
N GLU A 91 -0.59 -1.87 -5.92
CA GLU A 91 -0.87 -0.64 -5.19
C GLU A 91 -0.96 -0.90 -3.67
N LYS A 92 -1.62 -1.99 -3.25
CA LYS A 92 -1.67 -2.40 -1.84
C LYS A 92 -0.27 -2.69 -1.29
N LEU A 93 0.53 -3.49 -2.01
CA LEU A 93 1.91 -3.80 -1.60
C LEU A 93 2.79 -2.54 -1.53
N GLU A 94 2.58 -1.61 -2.44
CA GLU A 94 3.32 -0.34 -2.49
C GLU A 94 2.92 0.59 -1.34
N ALA A 95 1.63 0.65 -0.98
CA ALA A 95 1.15 1.35 0.20
C ALA A 95 1.73 0.76 1.50
N GLU A 96 1.74 -0.58 1.66
CA GLU A 96 2.37 -1.24 2.81
C GLU A 96 3.87 -0.94 2.87
N ARG A 97 4.57 -0.95 1.73
CA ARG A 97 5.99 -0.58 1.67
C ARG A 97 6.23 0.86 2.09
N ARG A 98 5.39 1.80 1.66
CA ARG A 98 5.46 3.21 2.09
C ARG A 98 5.23 3.33 3.60
N ARG A 99 4.24 2.61 4.14
CA ARG A 99 3.93 2.56 5.58
C ARG A 99 5.14 2.06 6.39
N LEU A 100 5.73 0.93 5.98
CA LEU A 100 6.94 0.38 6.60
C LEU A 100 8.14 1.35 6.49
N THR A 101 8.30 2.02 5.35
CA THR A 101 9.36 3.03 5.16
C THR A 101 9.21 4.18 6.16
N LEU A 102 7.99 4.69 6.36
CA LEU A 102 7.71 5.73 7.34
C LEU A 102 7.98 5.25 8.78
N MET A 103 7.59 4.01 9.12
CA MET A 103 7.88 3.41 10.43
C MET A 103 9.39 3.37 10.70
N LEU A 104 10.18 2.88 9.74
CA LEU A 104 11.64 2.79 9.87
C LEU A 104 12.29 4.17 9.96
N GLN A 105 11.80 5.15 9.21
CA GLN A 105 12.26 6.54 9.34
C GLN A 105 11.97 7.08 10.74
N PHE A 106 10.76 6.87 11.26
CA PHE A 106 10.37 7.34 12.59
C PHE A 106 11.18 6.67 13.70
N GLN A 107 11.38 5.35 13.60
CA GLN A 107 12.25 4.59 14.49
C GLN A 107 13.67 5.18 14.50
N ASN A 108 14.26 5.43 13.33
CA ASN A 108 15.62 5.97 13.22
C ASN A 108 15.72 7.36 13.87
N LEU A 109 14.75 8.24 13.60
CA LEU A 109 14.69 9.57 14.22
C LEU A 109 14.66 9.48 15.75
N LEU A 110 13.83 8.59 16.30
CA LEU A 110 13.72 8.39 17.74
C LEU A 110 15.00 7.80 18.34
N VAL A 111 15.69 6.89 17.64
CA VAL A 111 17.00 6.35 18.05
C VAL A 111 18.03 7.48 18.14
N VAL A 112 18.13 8.34 17.13
CA VAL A 112 19.08 9.45 17.14
C VAL A 112 18.74 10.45 18.26
N LEU A 113 17.45 10.69 18.53
CA LEU A 113 16.99 11.51 19.66
C LEU A 113 17.33 10.94 21.05
N GLN A 114 17.73 9.67 21.17
CA GLN A 114 18.23 9.12 22.42
C GLN A 114 19.69 9.52 22.72
N GLN A 115 20.43 10.04 21.74
CA GLN A 115 21.82 10.42 21.92
C GLN A 115 21.93 11.72 22.73
N GLU A 116 22.72 11.70 23.80
CA GLU A 116 22.78 12.82 24.76
C GLU A 116 23.24 14.13 24.12
N HIS A 117 24.22 14.08 23.22
CA HIS A 117 24.73 15.27 22.53
C HIS A 117 23.66 15.90 21.61
N VAL A 118 22.93 15.07 20.83
CA VAL A 118 21.81 15.52 19.98
C VAL A 118 20.73 16.21 20.81
N ARG A 119 20.37 15.63 21.96
CA ARG A 119 19.37 16.24 22.87
C ARG A 119 19.84 17.59 23.42
N LYS A 120 21.11 17.70 23.80
CA LYS A 120 21.68 18.95 24.30
C LYS A 120 21.68 20.03 23.22
N GLU A 121 22.02 19.68 21.98
CA GLU A 121 21.99 20.61 20.84
C GLU A 121 20.56 21.07 20.53
N LEU A 122 19.58 20.16 20.49
CA LEU A 122 18.17 20.48 20.27
C LEU A 122 17.56 21.31 21.40
N MET A 123 17.95 21.08 22.66
CA MET A 123 17.49 21.91 23.80
C MET A 123 18.19 23.27 23.85
N ALA A 124 19.40 23.39 23.30
CA ALA A 124 20.11 24.66 23.24
C ALA A 124 19.73 25.51 22.02
N GLY A 125 19.17 24.90 20.97
CA GLY A 125 18.97 25.55 19.67
C GLY A 125 20.29 25.89 18.98
N SER A 126 21.34 25.13 19.26
CA SER A 126 22.70 25.37 18.76
C SER A 126 22.92 24.67 17.42
N SER A 127 23.85 25.16 16.60
CA SER A 127 24.31 24.49 15.36
C SER A 127 23.17 24.19 14.36
N ASP A 128 22.36 25.21 14.04
CA ASP A 128 21.22 25.14 13.11
C ASP A 128 20.12 24.12 13.49
N ALA A 129 20.21 23.55 14.70
CA ALA A 129 19.22 22.60 15.21
C ALA A 129 17.94 23.35 15.65
N PRO A 130 16.74 22.85 15.32
CA PRO A 130 15.50 23.44 15.80
C PRO A 130 15.43 23.32 17.33
N TYR A 131 15.07 24.41 18.00
CA TYR A 131 14.84 24.39 19.44
C TYR A 131 13.63 23.51 19.78
N ILE A 132 13.85 22.47 20.58
CA ILE A 132 12.80 21.58 21.09
C ILE A 132 12.64 21.78 22.60
N PRO A 133 11.47 22.23 23.08
CA PRO A 133 11.21 22.36 24.51
C PRO A 133 11.36 21.05 25.28
N ALA A 134 11.86 21.13 26.51
CA ALA A 134 12.02 19.95 27.38
C ALA A 134 10.75 19.10 27.55
N PRO A 135 9.53 19.67 27.68
CA PRO A 135 8.30 18.87 27.75
C PRO A 135 8.06 18.03 26.48
N LEU A 136 8.29 18.62 25.31
CA LEU A 136 8.13 17.93 24.03
C LEU A 136 9.18 16.81 23.87
N LEU A 137 10.41 17.07 24.30
CA LEU A 137 11.49 16.08 24.28
C LEU A 137 11.24 14.92 25.26
N HIS A 138 10.52 15.17 26.35
CA HIS A 138 10.06 14.14 27.27
C HIS A 138 8.94 13.29 26.65
N SER A 139 7.97 13.92 25.96
CA SER A 139 6.94 13.18 25.19
C SER A 139 7.55 12.30 24.11
N LEU A 140 8.55 12.78 23.37
CA LEU A 140 9.26 11.99 22.36
C LEU A 140 9.98 10.76 22.97
N ASN A 141 10.44 10.84 24.21
CA ASN A 141 11.02 9.69 24.91
C ASN A 141 9.97 8.66 25.33
N GLN A 142 8.82 9.12 25.82
CA GLN A 142 7.72 8.20 26.12
C GLN A 142 7.24 7.50 24.85
N LEU A 143 7.17 8.22 23.74
CA LEU A 143 6.84 7.66 22.43
C LEU A 143 7.89 6.65 21.96
N ALA A 144 9.19 6.93 22.16
CA ALA A 144 10.27 5.97 21.87
C ALA A 144 10.14 4.67 22.67
N ALA A 145 9.75 4.73 23.94
CA ALA A 145 9.49 3.54 24.74
C ALA A 145 8.29 2.74 24.20
N LEU A 146 7.17 3.42 23.88
CA LEU A 146 5.96 2.79 23.34
C LEU A 146 6.18 2.12 21.97
N LEU A 147 7.01 2.72 21.13
CA LEU A 147 7.34 2.19 19.80
C LEU A 147 8.48 1.16 19.83
N GLY A 148 8.91 0.73 21.03
CA GLY A 148 9.92 -0.31 21.18
C GLY A 148 11.34 0.12 20.79
N VAL A 149 11.61 1.42 20.69
CA VAL A 149 12.97 1.97 20.47
C VAL A 149 13.87 1.69 21.68
N THR A 150 13.31 1.80 22.87
CA THR A 150 14.01 1.50 24.12
C THR A 150 13.56 0.12 24.62
N ARG A 151 14.52 -0.76 24.94
CA ARG A 151 14.21 -2.10 25.47
C ARG A 151 13.54 -2.00 26.84
N ASP A 152 12.39 -2.65 27.00
CA ASP A 152 11.75 -2.82 28.31
C ASP A 152 12.19 -4.13 28.95
N GLY A 153 12.88 -4.06 30.09
CA GLY A 153 13.33 -5.25 30.82
C GLY A 153 12.20 -6.08 31.44
N GLN A 154 10.97 -5.56 31.54
CA GLN A 154 9.83 -6.24 32.16
C GLN A 154 9.05 -7.13 31.18
N LEU A 155 9.21 -6.90 29.88
CA LEU A 155 8.49 -7.63 28.83
C LEU A 155 9.41 -8.57 28.07
N SER A 156 8.88 -9.66 27.53
CA SER A 156 9.61 -10.41 26.51
C SER A 156 9.81 -9.56 25.25
N LEU A 157 10.78 -9.93 24.42
CA LEU A 157 11.02 -9.22 23.16
C LEU A 157 9.79 -9.29 22.25
N GLU A 158 9.17 -10.46 22.15
CA GLU A 158 7.98 -10.70 21.31
C GLU A 158 6.80 -9.85 21.76
N GLU A 159 6.48 -9.84 23.06
CA GLU A 159 5.40 -9.00 23.61
C GLU A 159 5.66 -7.51 23.36
N GLN A 160 6.91 -7.05 23.52
CA GLN A 160 7.27 -5.66 23.25
C GLN A 160 7.11 -5.31 21.76
N MET A 161 7.51 -6.20 20.85
CA MET A 161 7.37 -5.97 19.40
C MET A 161 5.89 -5.93 18.98
N GLU A 162 5.04 -6.78 19.57
CA GLU A 162 3.60 -6.79 19.29
C GLU A 162 2.91 -5.50 19.77
N GLN A 163 3.28 -5.03 20.98
CA GLN A 163 2.80 -3.74 21.50
C GLN A 163 3.27 -2.57 20.63
N ALA A 164 4.54 -2.57 20.21
CA ALA A 164 5.09 -1.56 19.32
C ALA A 164 4.40 -1.57 17.95
N ALA A 165 4.14 -2.75 17.38
CA ALA A 165 3.42 -2.89 16.11
C ALA A 165 2.01 -2.29 16.20
N SER A 166 1.28 -2.58 17.28
CA SER A 166 -0.03 -1.98 17.55
C SER A 166 0.03 -0.45 17.67
N ALA A 167 1.05 0.08 18.37
CA ALA A 167 1.25 1.51 18.52
C ALA A 167 1.58 2.21 17.18
N TYR A 168 2.42 1.60 16.34
CA TYR A 168 2.68 2.06 14.98
C TYR A 168 1.42 2.05 14.11
N MET A 169 0.57 1.04 14.27
CA MET A 169 -0.70 0.97 13.55
C MET A 169 -1.61 2.13 13.92
N ASP A 170 -1.80 2.39 15.22
CA ASP A 170 -2.61 3.50 15.72
C ASP A 170 -2.07 4.88 15.29
N LEU A 171 -0.74 5.07 15.33
CA LEU A 171 -0.09 6.32 14.92
C LEU A 171 -0.29 6.63 13.42
N LEU A 172 -0.13 5.63 12.57
CA LEU A 172 -0.23 5.79 11.11
C LEU A 172 -1.68 5.84 10.62
N ASP A 173 -2.61 5.23 11.36
CA ASP A 173 -4.05 5.33 11.09
C ASP A 173 -4.63 6.69 11.50
N GLY A 174 -3.84 7.54 12.18
CA GLY A 174 -4.26 8.88 12.63
C GLY A 174 -5.42 8.84 13.63
N LYS A 175 -5.63 7.70 14.32
CA LYS A 175 -6.65 7.61 15.36
C LYS A 175 -6.22 8.53 16.48
N GLU A 176 -7.08 9.48 16.85
CA GLU A 176 -6.95 10.35 18.03
C GLU A 176 -7.04 9.55 19.34
N LYS A 177 -6.20 8.53 19.51
CA LYS A 177 -5.83 8.09 20.84
C LYS A 177 -4.81 9.10 21.37
N PRO A 178 -4.93 9.56 22.62
CA PRO A 178 -3.93 10.40 23.25
C PRO A 178 -2.67 9.55 23.50
N VAL A 179 -1.90 9.29 22.44
CA VAL A 179 -0.59 8.66 22.55
C VAL A 179 0.36 9.79 22.92
N VAL A 180 0.57 9.91 24.24
CA VAL A 180 1.54 10.81 24.88
C VAL A 180 1.20 12.30 24.76
N GLY A 181 0.13 12.73 25.43
CA GLY A 181 0.02 14.11 25.95
C GLY A 181 0.17 15.28 24.97
N SER A 182 0.17 15.04 23.66
CA SER A 182 0.23 16.06 22.64
C SER A 182 -0.94 15.82 21.70
N THR A 183 -2.01 16.58 21.90
CA THR A 183 -2.62 17.17 20.72
C THR A 183 -1.49 17.89 19.99
N CYS A 184 -1.27 17.56 18.72
CA CYS A 184 -0.49 18.41 17.83
C CYS A 184 -1.27 19.71 17.60
N ASP A 185 -1.51 20.46 18.68
CA ASP A 185 -2.16 21.74 18.65
C ASP A 185 -1.13 22.76 18.16
N ASN A 186 -1.31 23.16 16.90
CA ASN A 186 -0.89 24.45 16.34
C ASN A 186 0.60 24.80 16.22
N SER A 187 1.55 23.88 16.41
CA SER A 187 2.96 24.13 16.02
C SER A 187 3.37 23.52 14.67
N GLY A 188 2.46 23.56 13.70
CA GLY A 188 2.70 23.48 12.24
C GLY A 188 3.47 22.27 11.63
N PRO A 189 3.25 21.99 10.34
CA PRO A 189 4.11 21.08 9.56
C PRO A 189 5.59 21.49 9.51
N ASP A 190 5.95 22.68 10.02
CA ASP A 190 7.28 23.28 9.95
C ASP A 190 8.30 22.68 10.92
N LEU A 191 7.91 22.27 12.15
CA LEU A 191 8.87 21.74 13.14
C LEU A 191 9.29 20.29 12.81
N CYS A 192 8.33 19.44 12.46
CA CYS A 192 8.61 18.08 12.00
C CYS A 192 9.39 18.07 10.68
N PHE A 193 9.11 19.02 9.78
CA PHE A 193 9.86 19.16 8.53
C PHE A 193 11.29 19.66 8.77
N LYS A 194 11.49 20.68 9.62
CA LYS A 194 12.83 21.16 10.00
C LYS A 194 13.64 20.10 10.74
N ALA A 195 13.02 19.35 11.66
CA ALA A 195 13.67 18.22 12.31
C ALA A 195 14.07 17.16 11.27
N LYS A 196 13.17 16.77 10.36
CA LYS A 196 13.48 15.83 9.28
C LYS A 196 14.67 16.30 8.42
N ILE A 197 14.69 17.56 7.98
CA ILE A 197 15.80 18.12 7.19
C ILE A 197 17.11 18.14 7.98
N TRP A 198 17.07 18.51 9.26
CA TRP A 198 18.24 18.48 10.13
C TRP A 198 18.78 17.04 10.30
N PHE A 199 17.90 16.07 10.53
CA PHE A 199 18.25 14.65 10.63
C PHE A 199 18.72 14.04 9.30
N GLU A 200 18.19 14.46 8.16
CA GLU A 200 18.70 14.04 6.84
C GLU A 200 20.10 14.61 6.57
N SER A 201 20.39 15.80 7.10
CA SER A 201 21.68 16.48 6.92
C SER A 201 22.77 16.00 7.90
N HIS A 202 22.38 15.51 9.09
CA HIS A 202 23.33 15.15 10.17
C HIS A 202 23.22 13.70 10.67
N GLY A 203 22.12 12.99 10.38
CA GLY A 203 21.85 11.61 10.80
C GLY A 203 22.48 10.53 9.90
N GLY A 204 23.16 10.92 8.82
CA GLY A 204 23.99 10.05 7.99
C GLY A 204 25.38 9.85 8.60
N GLY A 205 25.46 9.15 9.73
CA GLY A 205 26.71 8.85 10.41
C GLY A 205 27.63 7.93 9.58
N ALA A 206 28.48 8.53 8.74
CA ALA A 206 29.75 7.95 8.31
C ALA A 206 30.88 8.95 8.59
N SER A 207 31.03 9.33 9.86
CA SER A 207 32.24 9.97 10.38
C SER A 207 32.93 8.98 11.32
N GLY A 208 33.64 8.02 10.72
CA GLY A 208 34.63 7.23 11.46
C GLY A 208 35.72 8.13 12.06
N PRO A 209 36.41 7.67 13.11
CA PRO A 209 37.44 8.49 13.77
C PRO A 209 38.52 8.89 12.77
N LYS A 210 38.75 10.20 12.63
CA LYS A 210 39.95 10.72 11.98
C LYS A 210 41.15 10.14 12.71
N VAL A 211 41.86 9.22 12.06
CA VAL A 211 43.18 8.78 12.47
C VAL A 211 44.05 10.03 12.54
N VAL A 212 44.37 10.45 13.76
CA VAL A 212 45.39 11.46 14.02
C VAL A 212 46.71 10.88 13.51
N GLY A 213 47.17 11.43 12.39
CA GLY A 213 48.51 11.18 11.86
C GLY A 213 49.53 11.53 12.94
N ARG A 214 50.25 10.50 13.39
CA ARG A 214 51.38 10.61 14.30
C ARG A 214 52.45 11.44 13.58
N SER A 215 52.69 12.64 14.09
CA SER A 215 53.86 13.45 13.74
C SER A 215 55.11 12.72 14.23
N GLU A 216 55.83 12.05 13.34
CA GLU A 216 57.22 11.68 13.59
C GLU A 216 58.07 12.94 13.52
N GLY A 217 58.41 13.46 14.69
CA GLY A 217 59.41 14.50 14.88
C GLY A 217 60.37 14.07 15.99
N GLY A 218 61.65 13.94 15.64
CA GLY A 218 62.77 13.73 16.55
C GLY A 218 63.70 12.64 16.03
N GLY A 219 64.99 12.85 15.83
CA GLY A 219 65.83 14.00 16.12
C GLY A 219 67.27 13.63 15.77
N ALA A 220 68.04 14.61 15.36
CA ALA A 220 69.49 14.53 15.31
C ALA A 220 70.04 14.48 16.75
N VAL A 221 70.90 13.50 17.05
CA VAL A 221 72.26 13.62 17.61
C VAL A 221 73.02 12.35 17.23
#